data_AF-A0A8C6WIM2-F1
#
_entry.id   AF-A0A8C6WIM2-F1
#
_cell.length_a   1.000
_cell.length_b   1.000
_cell.length_c   1.000
_cell.angle_alpha   90.00
_cell.angle_beta   90.00
_cell.angle_gamma   90.00
#
_symmetry.space_group_name_H-M   'P 1'
#
loop_
_entity.id
_entity.type
_entity.pdbx_description
1 polymer ?
#
loop_
_entity_poly.entity_id
_entity_poly.type
_entity_poly.pdbx_seq_one_letter_code
_entity_poly.pdbx_strand_id
1 'polypeptide(L)'
;IDPSMWSPDIEQSFQEALAIYPPVDAGRSYCRNELIARYIKLRTGKTRTRKQVSSHIQVLARRKSREFHSKLKDQAVKDKALQSMAAMSSAQIVSATAIHNKLGLPGIPRPAFPGAGVSLCSAPNIRLAVHKAFFILSQAPAAPAWQGRSIGTSKLRLVEFSAFLEQQRDPDSFNKHLFVHIGQTNHSYSDALLEAVDIRQIYDKFPEKKGGLKELYGKGPQNSFFLIKFWADLNCNVQDDTGSFYGVTSQYESSENMTITCSTKVCSFGKQVVEKVETEYARFENGRFVYRISRSPMCEYMINFIHKLKHLPEKYMMNSVLENFTILMVVTNRETQETLLCMACVFEVSNSEHGAQHHIYRLVKE
;
A
#
# COMPACT_ATOMS: atom_id res chain seq x y z
N ILE A 1 31.87 32.05 -26.19
CA ILE A 1 32.58 32.66 -25.04
C ILE A 1 34.02 32.25 -25.24
N ASP A 2 34.92 33.21 -25.37
CA ASP A 2 36.34 32.93 -25.60
C ASP A 2 36.88 32.11 -24.40
N PRO A 3 37.36 30.86 -24.59
CA PRO A 3 37.80 29.99 -23.49
C PRO A 3 38.95 30.58 -22.65
N SER A 4 39.62 31.61 -23.17
CA SER A 4 40.72 32.31 -22.49
C SER A 4 40.25 33.31 -21.41
N MET A 5 38.96 33.64 -21.35
CA MET A 5 38.48 34.74 -20.50
C MET A 5 38.19 34.31 -19.04
N TRP A 6 37.82 33.06 -18.80
CA TRP A 6 37.56 32.50 -17.47
C TRP A 6 38.47 31.29 -17.25
N SER A 7 39.76 31.56 -17.09
CA SER A 7 40.74 30.51 -16.76
C SER A 7 40.44 29.91 -15.37
N PRO A 8 40.89 28.68 -15.07
CA PRO A 8 40.52 27.97 -13.85
C PRO A 8 40.79 28.75 -12.55
N ASP A 9 41.88 29.52 -12.50
CA ASP A 9 42.26 30.42 -11.41
C ASP A 9 41.26 31.57 -11.19
N ILE A 10 40.72 32.12 -12.29
CA ILE A 10 39.71 33.19 -12.26
C ILE A 10 38.36 32.61 -11.87
N GLU A 11 38.01 31.43 -12.39
CA GLU A 11 36.75 30.75 -12.05
C GLU A 11 36.71 30.39 -10.58
N GLN A 12 37.81 29.86 -10.03
CA GLN A 12 37.93 29.58 -8.59
C GLN A 12 37.74 30.87 -7.76
N SER A 13 38.47 31.94 -8.11
CA SER A 13 38.35 33.23 -7.41
C SER A 13 36.95 33.84 -7.52
N PHE A 14 36.24 33.57 -8.62
CA PHE A 14 34.85 33.99 -8.82
C PHE A 14 33.88 33.21 -7.94
N GLN A 15 34.04 31.89 -7.80
CA GLN A 15 33.21 31.07 -6.89
C GLN A 15 33.45 31.45 -5.42
N GLU A 16 34.70 31.69 -5.02
CA GLU A 16 35.02 32.20 -3.68
C GLU A 16 34.35 33.55 -3.42
N ALA A 17 34.39 34.47 -4.38
CA ALA A 17 33.74 35.77 -4.27
C ALA A 17 32.21 35.67 -4.18
N LEU A 18 31.59 34.69 -4.84
CA LEU A 18 30.14 34.45 -4.75
C LEU A 18 29.70 33.99 -3.36
N ALA A 19 30.56 33.24 -2.65
CA ALA A 19 30.31 32.79 -1.27
C ALA A 19 30.48 33.93 -0.26
N ILE A 20 31.47 34.80 -0.47
CA ILE A 20 31.74 35.96 0.39
C ILE A 20 30.67 37.05 0.23
N TYR A 21 30.21 37.26 -1.01
CA TYR A 21 29.20 38.25 -1.33
C TYR A 21 27.95 37.54 -1.86
N PRO A 22 27.00 37.09 -1.02
CA PRO A 22 25.77 36.43 -1.46
C PRO A 22 24.76 37.40 -2.11
N PRO A 23 23.72 36.90 -2.81
CA PRO A 23 22.66 37.75 -3.36
C PRO A 23 21.83 38.35 -2.22
N VAL A 24 21.70 39.68 -2.18
CA VAL A 24 20.77 40.40 -1.30
C VAL A 24 19.58 40.88 -2.13
N ASP A 25 18.39 40.84 -1.54
CA ASP A 25 17.12 41.16 -2.20
C ASP A 25 17.13 42.57 -2.81
N ALA A 26 16.77 42.61 -4.10
CA ALA A 26 16.46 43.76 -4.96
C ALA A 26 17.14 45.11 -4.63
N GLY A 27 18.30 45.37 -5.25
CA GLY A 27 18.82 46.75 -5.43
C GLY A 27 20.32 46.93 -5.33
N ARG A 28 21.05 46.04 -4.63
CA ARG A 28 22.52 46.13 -4.44
C ARG A 28 23.37 45.30 -5.41
N SER A 29 22.76 44.62 -6.38
CA SER A 29 23.47 43.76 -7.35
C SER A 29 24.50 44.52 -8.20
N TYR A 30 24.32 45.84 -8.39
CA TYR A 30 25.25 46.69 -9.14
C TYR A 30 26.59 46.86 -8.41
N CYS A 31 26.57 47.01 -7.08
CA CYS A 31 27.78 47.11 -6.25
C CYS A 31 28.44 45.74 -6.03
N ARG A 32 27.64 44.69 -5.82
CA ARG A 32 28.14 43.31 -5.63
C ARG A 32 29.05 42.85 -6.77
N ASN A 33 28.65 43.08 -8.02
CA ASN A 33 29.43 42.62 -9.16
C ASN A 33 30.74 43.39 -9.34
N GLU A 34 30.83 44.60 -8.80
CA GLU A 34 32.07 45.36 -8.73
C GLU A 34 33.00 44.82 -7.63
N LEU A 35 32.45 44.42 -6.47
CA LEU A 35 33.21 43.77 -5.40
C LEU A 35 33.79 42.43 -5.86
N ILE A 36 33.00 41.62 -6.59
CA ILE A 36 33.46 40.36 -7.19
C ILE A 36 34.60 40.63 -8.19
N ALA A 37 34.46 41.62 -9.07
CA ALA A 37 35.50 42.02 -10.01
C ALA A 37 36.80 42.47 -9.31
N ARG A 38 36.69 43.25 -8.23
CA ARG A 38 37.84 43.67 -7.41
C ARG A 38 38.49 42.49 -6.70
N TYR A 39 37.70 41.55 -6.17
CA TYR A 39 38.19 40.35 -5.51
C TYR A 39 39.00 39.47 -6.47
N ILE A 40 38.48 39.25 -7.68
CA ILE A 40 39.20 38.51 -8.73
C ILE A 40 40.52 39.18 -9.06
N LYS A 41 40.54 40.52 -9.21
CA LYS A 41 41.77 41.27 -9.49
C LYS A 41 42.78 41.14 -8.34
N LEU A 42 42.32 41.18 -7.09
CA LEU A 42 43.18 41.04 -5.91
C LEU A 42 43.81 39.64 -5.82
N ARG A 43 43.06 38.58 -6.13
CA ARG A 43 43.52 37.19 -6.03
C ARG A 43 44.36 36.72 -7.21
N THR A 44 44.01 37.14 -8.43
CA THR A 44 44.60 36.61 -9.66
C THR A 44 45.50 37.60 -10.41
N GLY A 45 45.50 38.89 -10.00
CA GLY A 45 46.13 39.98 -10.75
C GLY A 45 45.41 40.35 -12.06
N LYS A 46 44.45 39.55 -12.52
CA LYS A 46 43.75 39.73 -13.80
C LYS A 46 42.48 40.57 -13.60
N THR A 47 42.32 41.60 -14.43
CA THR A 47 41.16 42.50 -14.32
C THR A 47 39.94 41.89 -15.01
N ARG A 48 38.81 41.83 -14.29
CA ARG A 48 37.48 41.53 -14.85
C ARG A 48 36.56 42.70 -14.59
N THR A 49 35.78 43.09 -15.58
CA THR A 49 34.85 44.21 -15.44
C THR A 49 33.56 43.75 -14.78
N ARG A 50 32.87 44.68 -14.12
CA ARG A 50 31.53 44.48 -13.58
C ARG A 50 30.55 43.88 -14.62
N LYS A 51 30.65 44.31 -15.89
CA LYS A 51 29.82 43.79 -16.99
C LYS A 51 30.16 42.33 -17.33
N GLN A 52 31.45 41.98 -17.35
CA GLN A 52 31.89 40.58 -17.56
C GLN A 52 31.40 39.66 -16.45
N VAL A 53 31.51 40.09 -15.18
CA VAL A 53 30.98 39.36 -14.01
C VAL A 53 29.46 39.16 -14.14
N SER A 54 28.73 40.22 -14.49
CA SER A 54 27.27 40.15 -14.68
C SER A 54 26.88 39.18 -15.80
N SER A 55 27.58 39.22 -16.92
CA SER A 55 27.36 38.31 -18.06
C SER A 55 27.60 36.85 -17.66
N HIS A 56 28.64 36.58 -16.87
CA HIS A 56 28.95 35.21 -16.45
C HIS A 56 27.90 34.64 -15.51
N ILE A 57 27.44 35.43 -14.53
CA ILE A 57 26.32 35.06 -13.64
C ILE A 57 25.06 34.73 -14.45
N GLN A 58 24.73 35.53 -15.47
CA GLN A 58 23.58 35.28 -16.33
C GLN A 58 23.73 34.00 -17.16
N VAL A 59 24.94 33.71 -17.66
CA VAL A 59 25.21 32.47 -18.40
C VAL A 59 25.04 31.26 -17.47
N LEU A 60 25.55 31.32 -16.24
CA LEU A 60 25.38 30.27 -15.24
C LEU A 60 23.91 30.07 -14.86
N ALA A 61 23.15 31.14 -14.66
CA ALA A 61 21.72 31.08 -14.39
C ALA A 61 20.94 30.46 -15.57
N ARG A 62 21.27 30.85 -16.82
CA ARG A 62 20.67 30.27 -18.03
C ARG A 62 21.07 28.80 -18.23
N ARG A 63 22.29 28.40 -17.88
CA ARG A 63 22.72 27.00 -17.91
C ARG A 63 21.97 26.16 -16.88
N LYS A 64 21.87 26.65 -15.64
CA LYS A 64 21.08 26.02 -14.56
C LYS A 64 19.59 25.92 -14.90
N SER A 65 19.02 26.96 -15.52
CA SER A 65 17.63 26.96 -16.00
C SER A 65 17.38 25.97 -17.15
N ARG A 66 18.32 25.84 -18.09
CA ARG A 66 18.25 24.82 -19.16
C ARG A 66 18.39 23.40 -18.63
N GLU A 67 19.27 23.17 -17.66
CA GLU A 67 19.39 21.87 -16.96
C GLU A 67 18.12 21.55 -16.15
N PHE A 68 17.45 22.55 -15.58
CA PHE A 68 16.16 22.37 -14.91
C PHE A 68 15.03 22.05 -15.90
N HIS A 69 14.98 22.74 -17.04
CA HIS A 69 14.02 22.46 -18.12
C HIS A 69 14.26 21.10 -18.79
N SER A 70 15.50 20.67 -18.97
CA SER A 70 15.80 19.33 -19.48
C SER A 70 15.40 18.25 -18.48
N LYS A 71 15.65 18.47 -17.18
CA LYS A 71 15.16 17.57 -16.11
C LYS A 71 13.64 17.50 -16.05
N LEU A 72 12.92 18.61 -16.24
CA LEU A 72 11.45 18.63 -16.33
C LEU A 72 10.92 17.94 -17.58
N LYS A 73 11.60 18.07 -18.72
CA LYS A 73 11.23 17.38 -19.96
C LYS A 73 11.48 15.87 -19.87
N ASP A 74 12.58 15.46 -19.22
CA ASP A 74 12.84 14.06 -18.87
C ASP A 74 11.82 13.54 -17.86
N GLN A 75 11.37 14.37 -16.91
CA GLN A 75 10.30 14.04 -15.98
C GLN A 75 8.95 13.87 -16.69
N ALA A 76 8.60 14.72 -17.66
CA ALA A 76 7.36 14.57 -18.45
C ALA A 76 7.37 13.32 -19.34
N VAL A 77 8.53 12.90 -19.85
CA VAL A 77 8.70 11.63 -20.56
C VAL A 77 8.63 10.44 -19.59
N LYS A 78 9.21 10.56 -18.39
CA LYS A 78 9.06 9.59 -17.30
C LYS A 78 7.62 9.48 -16.81
N ASP A 79 6.87 10.58 -16.70
CA ASP A 79 5.47 10.60 -16.29
C ASP A 79 4.56 9.95 -17.35
N LYS A 80 4.89 10.14 -18.64
CA LYS A 80 4.19 9.47 -19.74
C LYS A 80 4.51 7.96 -19.81
N ALA A 81 5.73 7.56 -19.46
CA ALA A 81 6.10 6.16 -19.27
C ALA A 81 5.48 5.57 -17.98
N LEU A 82 5.34 6.35 -16.92
CA LEU A 82 4.73 5.98 -15.64
C LEU A 82 3.23 5.79 -15.77
N GLN A 83 2.53 6.61 -16.55
CA GLN A 83 1.12 6.36 -16.92
C GLN A 83 0.96 5.05 -17.71
N SER A 84 1.97 4.67 -18.50
CA SER A 84 1.99 3.38 -19.20
C SER A 84 2.32 2.21 -18.27
N MET A 85 3.05 2.42 -17.17
CA MET A 85 3.37 1.39 -16.16
C MET A 85 2.28 1.24 -15.10
N ALA A 86 1.62 2.34 -14.70
CA ALA A 86 0.47 2.34 -13.79
C ALA A 86 -0.77 1.65 -14.39
N ALA A 87 -0.82 1.55 -15.73
CA ALA A 87 -1.83 0.77 -16.44
C ALA A 87 -1.49 -0.73 -16.55
N MET A 88 -0.30 -1.18 -16.09
CA MET A 88 0.06 -2.60 -16.11
C MET A 88 -0.41 -3.30 -14.83
N SER A 89 -1.19 -4.37 -15.00
CA SER A 89 -1.55 -5.29 -13.93
C SER A 89 -0.30 -5.87 -13.27
N SER A 90 -0.33 -6.09 -11.96
CA SER A 90 0.75 -6.83 -11.27
C SER A 90 0.98 -8.23 -11.88
N ALA A 91 -0.03 -8.82 -12.54
CA ALA A 91 0.14 -10.00 -13.38
C ALA A 91 1.05 -9.74 -14.60
N GLN A 92 0.88 -8.60 -15.29
CA GLN A 92 1.75 -8.20 -16.42
C GLN A 92 3.17 -7.87 -15.98
N ILE A 93 3.33 -7.31 -14.77
CA ILE A 93 4.65 -7.09 -14.16
C ILE A 93 5.35 -8.43 -13.92
N VAL A 94 4.65 -9.46 -13.41
CA VAL A 94 5.22 -10.79 -13.19
C VAL A 94 5.52 -11.51 -14.52
N SER A 95 4.67 -11.36 -15.54
CA SER A 95 4.75 -12.08 -16.83
C SER A 95 5.74 -11.52 -17.88
N ALA A 96 6.47 -10.44 -17.63
CA ALA A 96 7.32 -9.77 -18.64
C ALA A 96 8.61 -10.51 -19.09
N THR A 97 8.69 -11.83 -18.94
CA THR A 97 9.68 -12.72 -19.58
C THR A 97 8.95 -13.89 -20.26
N ALA A 98 8.16 -13.59 -21.29
CA ALA A 98 7.70 -14.57 -22.27
C ALA A 98 7.35 -13.91 -23.61
N ILE A 99 8.03 -14.41 -24.63
CA ILE A 99 8.06 -14.10 -26.06
C ILE A 99 6.68 -13.90 -26.75
N HIS A 100 6.61 -12.79 -27.50
CA HIS A 100 6.06 -12.56 -28.86
C HIS A 100 4.88 -13.37 -29.46
N ASN A 101 4.05 -12.58 -30.19
CA ASN A 101 3.15 -12.87 -31.33
C ASN A 101 1.70 -13.30 -31.02
N LYS A 102 0.65 -12.95 -31.79
CA LYS A 102 0.25 -11.87 -32.71
C LYS A 102 -1.13 -12.29 -33.26
N LEU A 103 -2.13 -11.39 -33.22
CA LEU A 103 -3.41 -11.36 -34.01
C LEU A 103 -4.43 -12.51 -33.81
N GLY A 104 -5.75 -12.37 -33.93
CA GLY A 104 -6.69 -11.30 -34.35
C GLY A 104 -8.12 -11.82 -34.05
N LEU A 105 -9.14 -11.02 -33.80
CA LEU A 105 -10.05 -10.37 -34.76
C LEU A 105 -11.11 -9.55 -33.96
N PRO A 106 -11.65 -8.44 -34.48
CA PRO A 106 -12.80 -7.75 -33.90
C PRO A 106 -14.08 -7.80 -34.77
N GLY A 107 -15.26 -7.85 -34.13
CA GLY A 107 -16.41 -7.03 -34.53
C GLY A 107 -17.81 -7.66 -34.47
N ILE A 108 -18.72 -7.20 -33.58
CA ILE A 108 -19.86 -6.21 -33.73
C ILE A 108 -21.21 -6.91 -34.11
N PRO A 109 -22.45 -6.46 -33.76
CA PRO A 109 -23.00 -5.59 -32.69
C PRO A 109 -24.17 -6.21 -31.88
N ARG A 110 -24.65 -5.48 -30.85
CA ARG A 110 -25.96 -5.66 -30.20
C ARG A 110 -26.78 -4.35 -30.37
N PRO A 111 -28.10 -4.36 -30.63
CA PRO A 111 -28.91 -3.15 -30.60
C PRO A 111 -29.56 -2.91 -29.22
N ALA A 112 -29.68 -1.63 -28.89
CA ALA A 112 -30.49 -1.07 -27.81
C ALA A 112 -31.83 -0.58 -28.37
N PHE A 113 -32.88 -0.46 -27.52
CA PHE A 113 -33.86 0.65 -27.48
C PHE A 113 -35.00 0.42 -26.43
N PRO A 114 -35.86 1.43 -26.11
CA PRO A 114 -36.11 1.87 -24.73
C PRO A 114 -37.61 2.04 -24.37
N GLY A 115 -37.89 2.76 -23.26
CA GLY A 115 -39.14 3.51 -23.01
C GLY A 115 -39.90 3.00 -21.78
N ALA A 116 -40.03 3.74 -20.67
CA ALA A 116 -40.80 4.98 -20.42
C ALA A 116 -42.15 4.67 -19.75
N GLY A 117 -42.49 5.38 -18.66
CA GLY A 117 -43.85 5.32 -18.10
C GLY A 117 -43.99 5.66 -16.61
N VAL A 118 -44.14 6.95 -16.35
CA VAL A 118 -44.54 7.69 -15.13
C VAL A 118 -45.80 7.12 -14.41
N SER A 119 -45.91 7.27 -13.08
CA SER A 119 -46.91 8.16 -12.42
C SER A 119 -46.94 8.05 -10.88
N LEU A 120 -47.27 9.17 -10.24
CA LEU A 120 -47.38 9.45 -8.80
C LEU A 120 -48.74 9.00 -8.20
N CYS A 121 -48.78 8.74 -6.87
CA CYS A 121 -49.75 9.37 -5.95
C CYS A 121 -49.52 9.07 -4.44
N SER A 122 -49.39 10.17 -3.67
CA SER A 122 -49.83 10.52 -2.29
C SER A 122 -50.12 9.49 -1.16
N ALA A 123 -49.63 9.87 0.03
CA ALA A 123 -49.87 9.40 1.42
C ALA A 123 -51.31 9.73 1.94
N PRO A 124 -51.76 9.52 3.23
CA PRO A 124 -50.98 9.39 4.49
C PRO A 124 -51.52 8.51 5.69
N ASN A 125 -50.67 8.47 6.74
CA ASN A 125 -50.90 8.45 8.21
C ASN A 125 -51.00 7.16 9.07
N ILE A 126 -49.98 7.03 9.94
CA ILE A 126 -49.93 6.83 11.41
C ILE A 126 -50.77 5.70 12.04
N ARG A 127 -50.10 4.75 12.75
CA ARG A 127 -50.38 4.42 14.17
C ARG A 127 -49.16 3.86 14.91
N LEU A 128 -48.89 4.51 16.04
CA LEU A 128 -47.97 4.17 17.12
C LEU A 128 -48.61 3.09 18.02
N ALA A 129 -47.88 2.02 18.36
CA ALA A 129 -48.29 1.09 19.41
C ALA A 129 -47.08 0.71 20.27
N VAL A 130 -47.03 1.33 21.44
CA VAL A 130 -46.15 1.00 22.56
C VAL A 130 -46.65 -0.31 23.16
N HIS A 131 -45.80 -1.34 23.21
CA HIS A 131 -45.98 -2.46 24.12
C HIS A 131 -44.77 -2.59 25.03
N LYS A 132 -45.03 -2.31 26.32
CA LYS A 132 -44.19 -2.63 27.46
C LYS A 132 -43.95 -4.14 27.48
N ALA A 133 -42.69 -4.55 27.48
CA ALA A 133 -42.29 -5.90 27.89
C ALA A 133 -41.23 -5.79 28.99
N PHE A 134 -41.57 -6.43 30.11
CA PHE A 134 -40.79 -6.73 31.30
C PHE A 134 -39.27 -6.83 31.05
N PHE A 135 -38.49 -5.92 31.65
CA PHE A 135 -37.05 -6.13 31.82
C PHE A 135 -36.83 -7.07 33.00
N ILE A 136 -36.64 -8.36 32.69
CA ILE A 136 -35.87 -9.22 33.58
C ILE A 136 -34.40 -8.87 33.32
N LEU A 137 -33.73 -8.32 34.33
CA LEU A 137 -32.28 -8.12 34.35
C LEU A 137 -31.59 -9.50 34.32
N SER A 138 -31.49 -10.08 33.14
CA SER A 138 -30.49 -11.10 32.85
C SER A 138 -29.18 -10.34 32.63
N GLN A 139 -28.25 -10.43 33.58
CA GLN A 139 -26.86 -10.06 33.35
C GLN A 139 -26.36 -10.93 32.19
N ALA A 140 -26.38 -10.37 30.98
CA ALA A 140 -25.71 -10.97 29.84
C ALA A 140 -24.23 -11.14 30.22
N PRO A 141 -23.60 -12.30 29.95
CA PRO A 141 -22.18 -12.46 30.19
C PRO A 141 -21.45 -11.32 29.48
N ALA A 142 -20.61 -10.59 30.22
CA ALA A 142 -19.88 -9.47 29.67
C ALA A 142 -19.12 -9.95 28.43
N ALA A 143 -19.40 -9.30 27.29
CA ALA A 143 -18.73 -9.61 26.03
C ALA A 143 -17.20 -9.53 26.24
N PRO A 144 -16.41 -10.46 25.69
CA PRO A 144 -14.97 -10.45 25.88
C PRO A 144 -14.34 -9.11 25.51
N ALA A 145 -13.31 -8.67 26.23
CA ALA A 145 -12.68 -7.35 26.04
C ALA A 145 -12.21 -7.07 24.60
N TRP A 146 -11.85 -8.11 23.84
CA TRP A 146 -11.43 -8.02 22.45
C TRP A 146 -12.58 -7.76 21.46
N GLN A 147 -13.83 -8.02 21.83
CA GLN A 147 -14.97 -7.89 20.93
C GLN A 147 -15.17 -6.40 20.56
N GLY A 148 -15.13 -6.11 19.25
CA GLY A 148 -15.17 -4.74 18.72
C GLY A 148 -13.84 -3.99 18.76
N ARG A 149 -12.76 -4.64 19.21
CA ARG A 149 -11.39 -4.08 19.33
C ARG A 149 -10.33 -4.89 18.59
N SER A 150 -10.65 -6.13 18.23
CA SER A 150 -9.81 -7.02 17.44
C SER A 150 -10.57 -7.55 16.23
N ILE A 151 -9.86 -8.24 15.34
CA ILE A 151 -10.48 -9.00 14.26
C ILE A 151 -11.11 -10.26 14.85
N GLY A 152 -12.42 -10.21 15.06
CA GLY A 152 -13.15 -11.32 15.63
C GLY A 152 -14.65 -11.11 15.66
N THR A 153 -15.36 -12.22 15.59
CA THR A 153 -16.81 -12.32 15.79
C THR A 153 -17.09 -13.12 17.06
N SER A 154 -18.36 -13.37 17.36
CA SER A 154 -18.73 -14.28 18.45
C SER A 154 -18.30 -15.73 18.21
N LYS A 155 -18.03 -16.11 16.95
CA LYS A 155 -17.70 -17.50 16.56
C LYS A 155 -16.21 -17.72 16.33
N LEU A 156 -15.50 -16.75 15.77
CA LEU A 156 -14.10 -16.91 15.40
C LEU A 156 -13.32 -15.61 15.58
N ARG A 157 -12.11 -15.72 16.13
CA ARG A 157 -11.19 -14.60 16.33
C ARG A 157 -9.85 -14.90 15.66
N LEU A 158 -9.28 -13.91 14.98
CA LEU A 158 -7.89 -13.96 14.54
C LEU A 158 -6.98 -13.63 15.73
N VAL A 159 -6.05 -14.52 16.03
CA VAL A 159 -5.12 -14.40 17.16
C VAL A 159 -3.76 -13.93 16.71
N GLU A 160 -3.28 -14.47 15.58
CA GLU A 160 -2.00 -14.09 15.00
C GLU A 160 -2.08 -14.18 13.49
N PHE A 161 -1.45 -13.23 12.80
CA PHE A 161 -1.18 -13.32 11.37
C PHE A 161 0.22 -12.76 11.09
N SER A 162 1.05 -13.51 10.39
CA SER A 162 2.36 -13.04 9.95
C SER A 162 2.69 -13.54 8.55
N ALA A 163 3.28 -12.66 7.74
CA ALA A 163 3.92 -13.03 6.48
C ALA A 163 5.40 -12.71 6.60
N PHE A 164 6.26 -13.68 6.30
CA PHE A 164 7.67 -13.60 6.65
C PHE A 164 8.58 -14.26 5.62
N LEU A 165 9.85 -13.86 5.69
CA LEU A 165 10.98 -14.49 5.02
C LEU A 165 11.90 -15.08 6.09
N GLU A 166 12.22 -16.34 5.95
CA GLU A 166 13.26 -17.00 6.72
C GLU A 166 14.48 -17.25 5.85
N GLN A 167 15.65 -16.91 6.38
CA GLN A 167 16.93 -17.18 5.74
C GLN A 167 17.79 -18.01 6.68
N GLN A 168 18.15 -19.19 6.21
CA GLN A 168 19.11 -20.05 6.91
C GLN A 168 20.51 -19.41 6.79
N ARG A 169 21.10 -19.00 7.92
CA ARG A 169 22.52 -18.58 7.96
C ARG A 169 23.42 -19.77 8.29
N ASP A 170 23.01 -20.55 9.28
CA ASP A 170 23.74 -21.72 9.78
C ASP A 170 22.78 -22.93 9.90
N PRO A 171 23.27 -24.17 10.02
CA PRO A 171 22.42 -25.35 10.22
C PRO A 171 21.43 -25.22 11.38
N ASP A 172 21.79 -24.45 12.42
CA ASP A 172 21.01 -24.28 13.66
C ASP A 172 20.37 -22.88 13.82
N SER A 173 20.57 -21.94 12.87
CA SER A 173 20.08 -20.55 13.00
C SER A 173 19.36 -20.04 11.75
N PHE A 174 18.13 -19.53 11.97
CA PHE A 174 17.32 -18.88 10.94
C PHE A 174 17.06 -17.43 11.32
N ASN A 175 17.28 -16.52 10.36
CA ASN A 175 16.84 -15.13 10.51
C ASN A 175 15.42 -15.03 9.95
N LYS A 176 14.48 -14.58 10.78
CA LYS A 176 13.09 -14.38 10.38
C LYS A 176 12.81 -12.88 10.24
N HIS A 177 12.55 -12.46 9.02
CA HIS A 177 12.08 -11.11 8.68
C HIS A 177 10.56 -11.11 8.55
N LEU A 178 9.86 -10.20 9.22
CA LEU A 178 8.41 -10.08 9.15
C LEU A 178 8.03 -8.96 8.16
N PHE A 179 7.43 -9.31 7.02
CA PHE A 179 6.88 -8.32 6.10
C PHE A 179 5.67 -7.62 6.69
N VAL A 180 4.78 -8.40 7.31
CA VAL A 180 3.63 -7.93 8.07
C VAL A 180 3.42 -8.81 9.29
N HIS A 181 2.91 -8.21 10.37
CA HIS A 181 2.59 -8.93 11.59
C HIS A 181 1.40 -8.30 12.31
N ILE A 182 0.44 -9.15 12.68
CA ILE A 182 -0.62 -8.91 13.66
C ILE A 182 -0.37 -9.91 14.78
N GLY A 183 0.05 -9.41 15.93
CA GLY A 183 0.40 -10.22 17.08
C GLY A 183 -0.77 -10.42 18.06
N GLN A 184 -0.53 -11.27 19.04
CA GLN A 184 -1.45 -11.50 20.15
C GLN A 184 -1.44 -10.29 21.09
N THR A 185 -2.39 -9.37 20.92
CA THR A 185 -2.57 -8.25 21.83
C THR A 185 -3.60 -8.58 22.91
N ASN A 186 -3.22 -8.35 24.17
CA ASN A 186 -4.15 -8.40 25.29
C ASN A 186 -5.00 -7.13 25.26
N HIS A 187 -6.20 -7.24 24.69
CA HIS A 187 -7.14 -6.12 24.66
C HIS A 187 -7.76 -5.89 26.03
N SER A 188 -7.78 -4.63 26.44
CA SER A 188 -8.46 -4.16 27.64
C SER A 188 -9.80 -3.52 27.28
N TYR A 189 -10.73 -3.46 28.24
CA TYR A 189 -11.98 -2.71 28.06
C TYR A 189 -11.76 -1.19 27.89
N SER A 190 -10.60 -0.69 28.30
CA SER A 190 -10.17 0.70 28.12
C SER A 190 -9.74 1.04 26.70
N ASP A 191 -9.46 0.04 25.86
CA ASP A 191 -8.97 0.25 24.51
C ASP A 191 -10.09 0.83 23.63
N ALA A 192 -9.72 1.66 22.67
CA ALA A 192 -10.67 2.23 21.72
C ALA A 192 -11.32 1.13 20.86
N LEU A 193 -12.59 1.35 20.48
CA LEU A 193 -13.25 0.51 19.49
C LEU A 193 -12.65 0.73 18.11
N LEU A 194 -12.75 -0.29 17.25
CA LEU A 194 -12.33 -0.17 15.85
C LEU A 194 -13.14 0.90 15.14
N GLU A 195 -12.42 1.75 14.41
CA GLU A 195 -13.01 2.73 13.50
C GLU A 195 -13.78 2.02 12.38
N ALA A 196 -14.80 2.70 11.84
CA ALA A 196 -15.62 2.16 10.77
C ALA A 196 -15.24 2.79 9.42
N VAL A 197 -15.21 1.97 8.38
CA VAL A 197 -15.02 2.41 7.00
C VAL A 197 -16.19 1.90 6.16
N ASP A 198 -16.74 2.79 5.34
CA ASP A 198 -17.77 2.41 4.39
C ASP A 198 -17.19 1.49 3.31
N ILE A 199 -17.71 0.26 3.25
CA ILE A 199 -17.29 -0.78 2.32
C ILE A 199 -17.40 -0.36 0.85
N ARG A 200 -18.29 0.59 0.51
CA ARG A 200 -18.43 1.10 -0.87
C ARG A 200 -17.16 1.77 -1.37
N GLN A 201 -16.31 2.31 -0.48
CA GLN A 201 -15.08 2.99 -0.84
C GLN A 201 -13.98 2.05 -1.36
N ILE A 202 -14.13 0.74 -1.17
CA ILE A 202 -13.10 -0.25 -1.51
C ILE A 202 -13.57 -1.30 -2.51
N TYR A 203 -14.81 -1.24 -3.01
CA TYR A 203 -15.34 -2.29 -3.89
C TYR A 203 -14.55 -2.46 -5.18
N ASP A 204 -14.06 -1.36 -5.76
CA ASP A 204 -13.23 -1.35 -6.97
C ASP A 204 -11.88 -2.08 -6.79
N LYS A 205 -11.39 -2.16 -5.54
CA LYS A 205 -10.13 -2.82 -5.20
C LYS A 205 -10.23 -4.32 -5.00
N PHE A 206 -11.44 -4.89 -4.99
CA PHE A 206 -11.66 -6.32 -4.72
C PHE A 206 -12.54 -6.99 -5.81
N PRO A 207 -12.53 -8.32 -5.93
CA PRO A 207 -13.34 -9.03 -6.92
C PRO A 207 -14.83 -8.68 -6.80
N GLU A 208 -15.44 -8.30 -7.92
CA GLU A 208 -16.88 -8.01 -8.01
C GLU A 208 -17.72 -9.24 -8.43
N LYS A 209 -17.06 -10.27 -8.97
CA LYS A 209 -17.70 -11.50 -9.45
C LYS A 209 -18.18 -12.38 -8.30
N LYS A 210 -18.72 -13.55 -8.64
CA LYS A 210 -19.17 -14.55 -7.68
C LYS A 210 -18.08 -14.87 -6.65
N GLY A 211 -18.41 -14.82 -5.37
CA GLY A 211 -17.46 -14.99 -4.26
C GLY A 211 -16.58 -13.75 -4.00
N GLY A 212 -16.97 -12.61 -4.54
CA GLY A 212 -16.36 -11.30 -4.36
C GLY A 212 -16.86 -10.55 -3.13
N LEU A 213 -16.19 -9.45 -2.76
CA LEU A 213 -16.41 -8.74 -1.49
C LEU A 213 -17.86 -8.24 -1.35
N LYS A 214 -18.45 -7.70 -2.44
CA LYS A 214 -19.82 -7.19 -2.46
C LYS A 214 -20.86 -8.28 -2.22
N GLU A 215 -20.70 -9.46 -2.83
CA GLU A 215 -21.61 -10.58 -2.65
C GLU A 215 -21.47 -11.16 -1.23
N LEU A 216 -20.23 -11.35 -0.76
CA LEU A 216 -19.96 -11.87 0.58
C LEU A 216 -20.58 -10.97 1.64
N TYR A 217 -20.38 -9.65 1.55
CA TYR A 217 -20.97 -8.70 2.49
C TYR A 217 -22.52 -8.69 2.42
N GLY A 218 -23.09 -8.83 1.22
CA GLY A 218 -24.53 -8.95 1.03
C GLY A 218 -25.13 -10.21 1.68
N LYS A 219 -24.38 -11.32 1.68
CA LYS A 219 -24.77 -12.57 2.37
C LYS A 219 -24.63 -12.45 3.89
N GLY A 220 -23.60 -11.74 4.36
CA GLY A 220 -23.34 -11.55 5.78
C GLY A 220 -22.77 -12.81 6.48
N PRO A 221 -22.64 -12.75 7.81
CA PRO A 221 -23.04 -11.64 8.68
C PRO A 221 -22.08 -10.44 8.58
N GLN A 222 -22.61 -9.21 8.64
CA GLN A 222 -21.84 -7.98 8.34
C GLN A 222 -20.75 -7.66 9.37
N ASN A 223 -20.93 -8.09 10.62
CA ASN A 223 -19.93 -7.93 11.68
C ASN A 223 -18.68 -8.81 11.50
N SER A 224 -18.65 -9.70 10.50
CA SER A 224 -17.48 -10.50 10.13
C SER A 224 -16.50 -9.79 9.21
N PHE A 225 -16.78 -8.54 8.78
CA PHE A 225 -16.02 -7.86 7.74
C PHE A 225 -15.11 -6.77 8.29
N PHE A 226 -13.82 -6.86 7.93
CA PHE A 226 -12.76 -5.99 8.40
C PHE A 226 -11.89 -5.52 7.24
N LEU A 227 -11.37 -4.30 7.35
CA LEU A 227 -10.33 -3.76 6.48
C LEU A 227 -9.04 -3.63 7.30
N ILE A 228 -7.94 -4.13 6.75
CA ILE A 228 -6.62 -4.05 7.36
C ILE A 228 -5.72 -3.26 6.42
N LYS A 229 -5.23 -2.12 6.90
CA LYS A 229 -4.19 -1.35 6.21
C LYS A 229 -2.84 -1.76 6.76
N PHE A 230 -2.00 -2.36 5.93
CA PHE A 230 -0.64 -2.74 6.29
C PHE A 230 0.37 -1.72 5.77
N TRP A 231 1.38 -1.43 6.60
CA TRP A 231 2.64 -0.85 6.18
C TRP A 231 3.71 -1.95 6.22
N ALA A 232 3.98 -2.53 5.07
CA ALA A 232 4.85 -3.69 4.94
C ALA A 232 6.32 -3.29 5.05
N ASP A 233 7.09 -4.06 5.83
CA ASP A 233 8.53 -3.87 5.95
C ASP A 233 9.28 -4.64 4.88
N LEU A 234 9.86 -3.91 3.92
CA LEU A 234 10.68 -4.45 2.84
C LEU A 234 12.19 -4.28 3.08
N ASN A 235 12.59 -3.83 4.28
CA ASN A 235 14.00 -3.57 4.64
C ASN A 235 14.75 -4.86 5.03
N CYS A 236 14.60 -5.92 4.24
CA CYS A 236 15.38 -7.15 4.40
C CYS A 236 16.52 -7.20 3.39
N ASN A 237 17.57 -7.97 3.65
CA ASN A 237 18.54 -8.32 2.63
C ASN A 237 18.06 -9.61 1.94
N VAL A 238 17.51 -9.49 0.73
CA VAL A 238 17.06 -10.64 -0.06
C VAL A 238 18.24 -10.92 -0.96
N GLN A 239 19.13 -11.80 -0.51
CA GLN A 239 20.09 -12.42 -1.41
C GLN A 239 19.35 -13.53 -2.12
N ASP A 240 19.53 -13.69 -3.43
CA ASP A 240 18.90 -14.73 -4.25
C ASP A 240 19.51 -16.13 -3.95
N ASP A 241 19.79 -16.40 -2.68
CA ASP A 241 20.46 -17.61 -2.23
C ASP A 241 19.48 -18.78 -2.13
N THR A 242 20.01 -19.96 -2.48
CA THR A 242 19.44 -21.28 -2.20
C THR A 242 19.32 -21.49 -0.69
N GLY A 243 18.28 -20.94 -0.07
CA GLY A 243 18.05 -21.02 1.39
C GLY A 243 16.96 -20.09 1.95
N SER A 244 16.30 -19.30 1.11
CA SER A 244 15.21 -18.39 1.50
C SER A 244 13.85 -19.10 1.48
N PHE A 245 13.10 -19.05 2.59
CA PHE A 245 11.74 -19.56 2.71
C PHE A 245 10.74 -18.42 2.95
N TYR A 246 9.78 -18.27 2.04
CA TYR A 246 8.69 -17.30 2.18
C TYR A 246 7.43 -17.99 2.70
N GLY A 247 6.96 -17.57 3.87
CA GLY A 247 5.89 -18.23 4.59
C GLY A 247 4.82 -17.28 5.12
N VAL A 248 3.63 -17.83 5.30
CA VAL A 248 2.53 -17.21 6.04
C VAL A 248 2.20 -18.09 7.24
N THR A 249 1.94 -17.49 8.39
CA THR A 249 1.40 -18.18 9.57
C THR A 249 0.19 -17.43 10.06
N SER A 250 -0.88 -18.17 10.36
CA SER A 250 -2.09 -17.59 10.93
C SER A 250 -2.66 -18.51 11.99
N GLN A 251 -3.14 -17.91 13.08
CA GLN A 251 -3.79 -18.61 14.17
C GLN A 251 -5.17 -18.02 14.44
N TYR A 252 -6.15 -18.91 14.61
CA TYR A 252 -7.53 -18.55 14.94
C TYR A 252 -7.98 -19.28 16.19
N GLU A 253 -9.00 -18.71 16.84
CA GLU A 253 -9.58 -19.25 18.07
C GLU A 253 -11.11 -19.17 18.01
N SER A 254 -11.78 -20.21 18.49
CA SER A 254 -13.23 -20.38 18.53
C SER A 254 -13.68 -21.00 19.85
N SER A 255 -14.92 -20.72 20.25
CA SER A 255 -15.62 -21.42 21.34
C SER A 255 -16.30 -22.72 20.89
N GLU A 256 -16.51 -22.88 19.58
CA GLU A 256 -17.21 -24.00 18.96
C GLU A 256 -16.24 -24.87 18.16
N ASN A 257 -16.45 -26.19 18.20
CA ASN A 257 -15.72 -27.12 17.35
C ASN A 257 -16.31 -27.09 15.94
N MET A 258 -15.56 -26.58 14.99
CA MET A 258 -15.94 -26.58 13.58
C MET A 258 -14.73 -26.84 12.69
N THR A 259 -14.97 -27.30 11.46
CA THR A 259 -13.94 -27.33 10.42
C THR A 259 -13.99 -26.02 9.64
N ILE A 260 -12.86 -25.34 9.49
CA ILE A 260 -12.80 -24.06 8.78
C ILE A 260 -12.08 -24.21 7.44
N THR A 261 -12.52 -23.43 6.46
CA THR A 261 -11.84 -23.26 5.17
C THR A 261 -11.36 -21.82 5.07
N CYS A 262 -10.05 -21.64 4.90
CA CYS A 262 -9.41 -20.35 4.73
C CYS A 262 -9.07 -20.15 3.25
N SER A 263 -9.73 -19.20 2.60
CA SER A 263 -9.45 -18.76 1.23
C SER A 263 -8.66 -17.46 1.28
N THR A 264 -7.47 -17.44 0.67
CA THR A 264 -6.63 -16.25 0.50
C THR A 264 -6.56 -15.92 -0.98
N LYS A 265 -7.25 -14.85 -1.40
CA LYS A 265 -7.31 -14.37 -2.78
C LYS A 265 -6.40 -13.17 -2.96
N VAL A 266 -5.42 -13.29 -3.83
CA VAL A 266 -4.55 -12.18 -4.21
C VAL A 266 -5.15 -11.49 -5.42
N CYS A 267 -5.28 -10.18 -5.34
CA CYS A 267 -6.01 -9.37 -6.30
C CYS A 267 -5.12 -8.28 -6.91
N SER A 268 -5.37 -7.99 -8.19
CA SER A 268 -4.71 -6.95 -8.98
C SER A 268 -5.77 -6.17 -9.73
N PHE A 269 -5.85 -4.85 -9.53
CA PHE A 269 -6.87 -4.00 -10.16
C PHE A 269 -8.29 -4.56 -9.98
N GLY A 270 -8.61 -4.97 -8.74
CA GLY A 270 -9.92 -5.56 -8.39
C GLY A 270 -10.18 -6.96 -8.95
N LYS A 271 -9.20 -7.60 -9.62
CA LYS A 271 -9.37 -8.95 -10.20
C LYS A 271 -8.54 -9.97 -9.44
N GLN A 272 -9.15 -11.11 -9.14
CA GLN A 272 -8.45 -12.27 -8.56
C GLN A 272 -7.41 -12.80 -9.56
N VAL A 273 -6.15 -12.87 -9.11
CA VAL A 273 -5.02 -13.41 -9.88
C VAL A 273 -4.73 -14.85 -9.45
N VAL A 274 -4.69 -15.08 -8.14
CA VAL A 274 -4.45 -16.40 -7.54
C VAL A 274 -5.27 -16.54 -6.27
N GLU A 275 -5.66 -17.77 -5.97
CA GLU A 275 -6.36 -18.12 -4.73
C GLU A 275 -5.71 -19.36 -4.15
N LYS A 276 -5.44 -19.30 -2.85
CA LYS A 276 -5.01 -20.45 -2.05
C LYS A 276 -6.12 -20.80 -1.07
N VAL A 277 -6.52 -22.07 -1.05
CA VAL A 277 -7.55 -22.57 -0.14
C VAL A 277 -6.94 -23.62 0.76
N GLU A 278 -7.08 -23.42 2.07
CA GLU A 278 -6.56 -24.30 3.12
C GLU A 278 -7.72 -24.72 4.03
N THR A 279 -7.76 -26.00 4.42
CA THR A 279 -8.78 -26.53 5.33
C THR A 279 -8.13 -26.93 6.63
N GLU A 280 -8.61 -26.35 7.73
CA GLU A 280 -8.06 -26.56 9.06
C GLU A 280 -9.09 -27.17 10.00
N TYR A 281 -8.59 -28.03 10.89
CA TYR A 281 -9.37 -28.73 11.90
C TYR A 281 -9.05 -28.16 13.28
N ALA A 282 -10.08 -28.10 14.12
CA ALA A 282 -9.95 -27.59 15.46
C ALA A 282 -9.06 -28.47 16.33
N ARG A 283 -8.20 -27.83 17.14
CA ARG A 283 -7.46 -28.47 18.24
C ARG A 283 -7.92 -27.87 19.55
N PHE A 284 -8.33 -28.69 20.51
CA PHE A 284 -8.80 -28.18 21.79
C PHE A 284 -7.61 -27.90 22.72
N GLU A 285 -7.41 -26.63 23.06
CA GLU A 285 -6.31 -26.14 23.90
C GLU A 285 -6.84 -25.06 24.86
N ASN A 286 -6.51 -25.15 26.15
CA ASN A 286 -6.87 -24.15 27.17
C ASN A 286 -8.37 -23.77 27.20
N GLY A 287 -9.26 -24.74 26.99
CA GLY A 287 -10.71 -24.53 26.99
C GLY A 287 -11.28 -23.91 25.71
N ARG A 288 -10.48 -23.81 24.64
CA ARG A 288 -10.89 -23.21 23.36
C ARG A 288 -10.43 -24.05 22.18
N PHE A 289 -11.09 -23.88 21.04
CA PHE A 289 -10.71 -24.52 19.79
C PHE A 289 -9.76 -23.62 19.01
N VAL A 290 -8.55 -24.11 18.76
CA VAL A 290 -7.46 -23.39 18.10
C VAL A 290 -7.21 -23.98 16.71
N TYR A 291 -7.01 -23.10 15.73
CA TYR A 291 -6.67 -23.44 14.35
C TYR A 291 -5.32 -22.80 14.02
N ARG A 292 -4.37 -23.58 13.49
CA ARG A 292 -3.02 -23.08 13.17
C ARG A 292 -2.63 -23.48 11.76
N ILE A 293 -2.54 -22.50 10.88
CA ILE A 293 -1.86 -22.61 9.59
C ILE A 293 -0.42 -22.17 9.84
N SER A 294 0.49 -23.12 9.97
CA SER A 294 1.89 -22.86 10.32
C SER A 294 2.79 -23.00 9.11
N ARG A 295 3.67 -22.01 8.89
CA ARG A 295 4.68 -22.02 7.81
C ARG A 295 4.10 -22.40 6.44
N SER A 296 2.94 -21.87 6.11
CA SER A 296 2.30 -22.12 4.82
C SER A 296 3.09 -21.40 3.72
N PRO A 297 3.60 -22.10 2.69
CA PRO A 297 4.47 -21.49 1.70
C PRO A 297 3.72 -20.47 0.85
N MET A 298 4.33 -19.31 0.61
CA MET A 298 3.82 -18.34 -0.37
C MET A 298 3.88 -18.94 -1.78
N CYS A 299 2.93 -18.57 -2.63
CA CYS A 299 2.97 -18.99 -4.03
C CYS A 299 4.06 -18.23 -4.79
N GLU A 300 4.54 -18.80 -5.89
CA GLU A 300 5.59 -18.22 -6.73
C GLU A 300 5.25 -16.79 -7.18
N TYR A 301 3.98 -16.54 -7.51
CA TYR A 301 3.50 -15.21 -7.85
C TYR A 301 3.78 -14.17 -6.75
N MET A 302 3.50 -14.52 -5.49
CA MET A 302 3.73 -13.62 -4.34
C MET A 302 5.21 -13.38 -4.10
N ILE A 303 6.03 -14.42 -4.21
CA ILE A 303 7.49 -14.33 -4.06
C ILE A 303 8.03 -13.38 -5.15
N ASN A 304 7.74 -13.66 -6.41
CA ASN A 304 8.15 -12.83 -7.54
C ASN A 304 7.66 -11.37 -7.41
N PHE A 305 6.45 -11.17 -6.89
CA PHE A 305 5.92 -9.84 -6.61
C PHE A 305 6.77 -9.08 -5.58
N ILE A 306 7.10 -9.71 -4.44
CA ILE A 306 7.95 -9.11 -3.41
C ILE A 306 9.34 -8.77 -3.97
N HIS A 307 9.95 -9.69 -4.73
CA HIS A 307 11.24 -9.45 -5.38
C HIS A 307 11.16 -8.23 -6.32
N LYS A 308 10.19 -8.17 -7.23
CA LYS A 308 10.06 -7.05 -8.18
C LYS A 308 9.75 -5.73 -7.48
N LEU A 309 8.88 -5.74 -6.46
CA LEU A 309 8.51 -4.56 -5.68
C LEU A 309 9.74 -3.96 -4.98
N LYS A 310 10.57 -4.80 -4.38
CA LYS A 310 11.78 -4.38 -3.65
C LYS A 310 12.86 -3.79 -4.55
N HIS A 311 12.94 -4.20 -5.82
CA HIS A 311 13.89 -3.67 -6.79
C HIS A 311 13.50 -2.30 -7.38
N LEU A 312 12.32 -1.78 -7.04
CA LEU A 312 11.95 -0.43 -7.45
C LEU A 312 12.85 0.60 -6.75
N PRO A 313 13.32 1.62 -7.47
CA PRO A 313 14.34 2.53 -6.95
C PRO A 313 13.83 3.45 -5.85
N GLU A 314 12.52 3.72 -5.81
CA GLU A 314 11.92 4.71 -4.91
C GLU A 314 10.63 4.19 -4.26
N LYS A 315 10.43 4.50 -2.97
CA LYS A 315 9.26 4.05 -2.19
C LYS A 315 7.93 4.46 -2.81
N TYR A 316 7.85 5.64 -3.42
CA TYR A 316 6.62 6.09 -4.06
C TYR A 316 6.22 5.19 -5.24
N MET A 317 7.19 4.63 -5.98
CA MET A 317 6.93 3.68 -7.06
C MET A 317 6.37 2.38 -6.50
N MET A 318 6.90 1.91 -5.36
CA MET A 318 6.37 0.74 -4.66
C MET A 318 4.93 0.97 -4.22
N ASN A 319 4.64 2.12 -3.61
CA ASN A 319 3.28 2.47 -3.18
C ASN A 319 2.31 2.61 -4.37
N SER A 320 2.77 3.12 -5.51
CA SER A 320 1.95 3.17 -6.73
C SER A 320 1.58 1.77 -7.25
N VAL A 321 2.49 0.80 -7.15
CA VAL A 321 2.18 -0.61 -7.46
C VAL A 321 1.24 -1.22 -6.41
N LEU A 322 1.47 -0.93 -5.13
CA LEU A 322 0.66 -1.46 -4.02
C LEU A 322 -0.78 -0.91 -4.01
N GLU A 323 -1.03 0.27 -4.58
CA GLU A 323 -2.35 0.90 -4.63
C GLU A 323 -3.44 0.00 -5.27
N ASN A 324 -3.04 -0.84 -6.22
CA ASN A 324 -3.89 -1.77 -6.94
C ASN A 324 -3.65 -3.24 -6.56
N PHE A 325 -2.81 -3.48 -5.55
CA PHE A 325 -2.52 -4.80 -5.00
C PHE A 325 -3.27 -4.98 -3.68
N THR A 326 -4.17 -5.95 -3.64
CA THR A 326 -4.96 -6.25 -2.44
C THR A 326 -5.03 -7.74 -2.18
N ILE A 327 -5.31 -8.12 -0.93
CA ILE A 327 -5.53 -9.51 -0.54
C ILE A 327 -6.88 -9.61 0.17
N LEU A 328 -7.72 -10.54 -0.26
CA LEU A 328 -8.99 -10.85 0.39
C LEU A 328 -8.87 -12.21 1.06
N MET A 329 -8.89 -12.22 2.39
CA MET A 329 -8.92 -13.45 3.18
C MET A 329 -10.34 -13.71 3.65
N VAL A 330 -10.85 -14.91 3.39
CA VAL A 330 -12.21 -15.33 3.77
C VAL A 330 -12.12 -16.65 4.51
N VAL A 331 -12.58 -16.66 5.76
CA VAL A 331 -12.68 -17.86 6.59
C VAL A 331 -14.14 -18.27 6.67
N THR A 332 -14.44 -19.48 6.22
CA THR A 332 -15.80 -20.03 6.21
C THR A 332 -15.88 -21.31 7.02
N ASN A 333 -17.03 -21.57 7.63
CA ASN A 333 -17.32 -22.89 8.16
C ASN A 333 -17.54 -23.86 6.98
N ARG A 334 -16.81 -24.98 6.96
CA ARG A 334 -16.82 -25.93 5.85
C ARG A 334 -18.17 -26.61 5.65
N GLU A 335 -18.91 -26.85 6.74
CA GLU A 335 -20.19 -27.56 6.71
C GLU A 335 -21.34 -26.62 6.37
N THR A 336 -21.41 -25.47 7.06
CA THR A 336 -22.53 -24.53 6.90
C THR A 336 -22.34 -23.53 5.77
N GLN A 337 -21.11 -23.39 5.25
CA GLN A 337 -20.70 -22.35 4.29
C GLN A 337 -20.89 -20.91 4.82
N GLU A 338 -21.06 -20.74 6.12
CA GLU A 338 -21.17 -19.44 6.78
C GLU A 338 -19.83 -18.71 6.78
N THR A 339 -19.85 -17.39 6.54
CA THR A 339 -18.65 -16.54 6.63
C THR A 339 -18.35 -16.19 8.08
N LEU A 340 -17.26 -16.74 8.60
CA LEU A 340 -16.81 -16.53 9.98
C LEU A 340 -16.00 -15.24 10.11
N LEU A 341 -15.10 -14.99 9.15
CA LEU A 341 -14.29 -13.77 9.04
C LEU A 341 -14.05 -13.43 7.57
N CYS A 342 -14.05 -12.14 7.25
CA CYS A 342 -13.63 -11.61 5.97
C CYS A 342 -12.72 -10.40 6.20
N MET A 343 -11.48 -10.51 5.75
CA MET A 343 -10.42 -9.50 5.95
C MET A 343 -9.94 -9.02 4.59
N ALA A 344 -10.28 -7.76 4.29
CA ALA A 344 -9.80 -7.03 3.12
C ALA A 344 -8.47 -6.36 3.49
N CYS A 345 -7.38 -6.67 2.79
CA CYS A 345 -6.06 -6.12 3.07
C CYS A 345 -5.62 -5.16 1.97
N VAL A 346 -5.18 -3.98 2.37
CA VAL A 346 -4.54 -2.96 1.53
C VAL A 346 -3.15 -2.66 2.07
N PHE A 347 -2.24 -2.23 1.19
CA PHE A 347 -0.81 -2.19 1.50
C PHE A 347 -0.17 -0.85 1.12
N GLU A 348 0.76 -0.42 1.96
CA GLU A 348 1.76 0.60 1.69
C GLU A 348 3.12 0.06 2.17
N VAL A 349 4.22 0.66 1.73
CA VAL A 349 5.56 0.37 2.26
C VAL A 349 5.80 1.17 3.54
N SER A 350 6.39 0.53 4.55
CA SER A 350 6.76 1.18 5.81
C SER A 350 7.80 2.29 5.61
N ASN A 351 7.60 3.42 6.30
CA ASN A 351 8.39 4.63 6.06
C ASN A 351 9.79 4.60 6.68
N SER A 352 10.05 3.93 7.81
CA SER A 352 11.41 3.76 8.37
C SER A 352 11.41 3.11 9.76
N GLU A 353 12.53 2.44 10.09
CA GLU A 353 13.03 1.97 11.41
C GLU A 353 12.14 1.10 12.30
N HIS A 354 10.83 1.30 12.31
CA HIS A 354 9.89 0.71 13.27
C HIS A 354 9.29 -0.62 12.81
N GLY A 355 9.85 -1.21 11.74
CA GLY A 355 9.36 -2.47 11.16
C GLY A 355 7.98 -2.35 10.52
N ALA A 356 7.26 -3.46 10.48
CA ALA A 356 5.93 -3.55 9.90
C ALA A 356 4.86 -2.99 10.84
N GLN A 357 3.88 -2.26 10.31
CA GLN A 357 2.76 -1.70 11.06
C GLN A 357 1.43 -2.07 10.41
N HIS A 358 0.33 -1.94 11.15
CA HIS A 358 -1.01 -2.15 10.61
C HIS A 358 -2.05 -1.30 11.35
N HIS A 359 -3.18 -1.05 10.69
CA HIS A 359 -4.38 -0.47 11.29
C HIS A 359 -5.61 -1.25 10.85
N ILE A 360 -6.57 -1.42 11.74
CA ILE A 360 -7.73 -2.30 11.56
C ILE A 360 -9.00 -1.46 11.63
N TYR A 361 -9.88 -1.65 10.66
CA TYR A 361 -11.19 -1.01 10.58
C TYR A 361 -12.29 -2.06 10.48
N ARG A 362 -13.47 -1.75 11.01
CA ARG A 362 -14.69 -2.51 10.75
C ARG A 362 -15.31 -2.01 9.45
N LEU A 363 -15.71 -2.92 8.57
CA LEU A 363 -16.45 -2.56 7.37
C LEU A 363 -17.93 -2.41 7.68
N VAL A 364 -18.50 -1.27 7.30
CA VAL A 364 -19.93 -0.97 7.45
C VAL A 364 -20.49 -0.51 6.11
N LYS A 365 -21.82 -0.50 5.99
CA LYS A 365 -22.52 0.08 4.84
C LYS A 365 -23.49 1.11 5.37
N GLU A 366 -23.06 2.36 5.38
CA GLU A 366 -23.87 3.50 5.87
C GLU A 366 -24.72 4.15 4.77
#